data_AF-A0A7C7QDL3-F1
#
_entry.id   AF-A0A7C7QDL3-F1
#
_cell.length_a   1.000
_cell.length_b   1.000
_cell.length_c   1.000
_cell.angle_alpha   90.00
_cell.angle_beta   90.00
_cell.angle_gamma   90.00
#
_symmetry.space_group_name_H-M   'P 1'
#
loop_
_entity.id
_entity.type
_entity.pdbx_description
1 polymer ?
#
loop_
_entity_poly.entity_id
_entity_poly.type
_entity_poly.pdbx_seq_one_letter_code
_entity_poly.pdbx_strand_id
1 'polypeptide(L)'
;MKVEKVESYLHRKLRAEGSLHFTLIDPEKLPPSQAAETAVRAEKAGSSAILLGGSTIASQTELEAVAEAIKGRVKIPLILFPGNVTGLSKHADAIFFMSLLNSANPYFLIGAQAIAAPLVKRLKLEAIPLGYVIIG
;
A
#
# COMPACT_ATOMS: atom_id res chain seq x y z
N MET A 1 -7.02 -12.47 14.24
CA MET A 1 -7.36 -12.20 12.82
C MET A 1 -6.86 -13.36 11.97
N LYS A 2 -7.53 -13.67 10.86
CA LYS A 2 -7.05 -14.68 9.92
C LYS A 2 -6.01 -14.02 9.00
N VAL A 3 -4.80 -14.57 8.95
CA VAL A 3 -3.75 -14.12 8.03
C VAL A 3 -4.20 -14.46 6.60
N GLU A 4 -4.19 -13.46 5.72
CA GLU A 4 -4.64 -13.60 4.33
C GLU A 4 -3.45 -13.77 3.37
N LYS A 5 -3.66 -13.57 2.06
CA LYS A 5 -2.78 -14.06 0.99
C LYS A 5 -1.46 -13.29 0.95
N VAL A 6 -1.51 -11.97 1.04
CA VAL A 6 -0.35 -11.07 0.99
C VAL A 6 0.47 -11.19 2.26
N GLU A 7 -0.14 -11.11 3.44
CA GLU A 7 0.56 -11.28 4.72
C GLU A 7 1.24 -12.65 4.81
N SER A 8 0.55 -13.71 4.38
CA SER A 8 1.16 -15.06 4.28
C SER A 8 2.33 -15.11 3.30
N TYR A 9 2.23 -14.42 2.15
CA TYR A 9 3.32 -14.30 1.18
C TYR A 9 4.53 -13.59 1.78
N LEU A 10 4.32 -12.45 2.45
CA LEU A 10 5.38 -11.67 3.10
C LEU A 10 6.09 -12.50 4.18
N HIS A 11 5.33 -13.22 5.03
CA HIS A 11 5.91 -14.10 6.03
C HIS A 11 6.74 -15.25 5.44
N ARG A 12 6.28 -15.87 4.35
CA ARG A 12 7.06 -16.92 3.66
C ARG A 12 8.35 -16.37 3.08
N LYS A 13 8.27 -15.21 2.41
CA LYS A 13 9.44 -14.57 1.80
C LYS A 13 10.45 -14.11 2.85
N LEU A 14 9.99 -13.53 3.96
CA LEU A 14 10.85 -13.16 5.08
C LEU A 14 11.60 -14.37 5.68
N ARG A 15 10.91 -15.51 5.84
CA ARG A 15 11.57 -16.75 6.31
C ARG A 15 12.62 -17.28 5.35
N ALA A 16 12.44 -17.08 4.04
CA ALA A 16 13.36 -17.56 3.01
C ALA A 16 14.55 -16.61 2.79
N GLU A 17 14.33 -15.30 2.88
CA GLU A 17 15.30 -14.27 2.46
C GLU A 17 15.90 -13.49 3.65
N GLY A 18 15.39 -13.68 4.86
CA GLY A 18 15.84 -12.99 6.09
C GLY A 18 15.42 -11.53 6.20
N SER A 19 15.07 -10.89 5.08
CA SER A 19 14.58 -9.51 5.02
C SER A 19 13.55 -9.35 3.91
N LEU A 20 12.79 -8.25 3.97
CA LEU A 20 11.89 -7.82 2.90
C LEU A 20 12.31 -6.43 2.45
N HIS A 21 12.35 -6.21 1.15
CA HIS A 21 12.52 -4.89 0.56
C HIS A 21 11.21 -4.42 -0.06
N PHE A 22 10.79 -3.19 0.22
CA PHE A 22 9.59 -2.61 -0.37
C PHE A 22 9.95 -1.32 -1.12
N THR A 23 9.45 -1.17 -2.35
CA THR A 23 9.63 0.07 -3.12
C THR A 23 8.37 0.90 -3.03
N LEU A 24 8.48 2.10 -2.47
CA LEU A 24 7.40 3.09 -2.43
C LEU A 24 7.37 3.91 -3.72
N ILE A 25 6.20 3.97 -4.34
CA ILE A 25 5.91 4.82 -5.50
C ILE A 25 4.84 5.82 -5.09
N ASP A 26 5.14 7.11 -5.29
CA ASP A 26 4.19 8.20 -5.12
C ASP A 26 3.43 8.41 -6.45
N PRO A 27 2.11 8.20 -6.48
CA PRO A 27 1.31 8.33 -7.70
C PRO A 27 1.31 9.76 -8.27
N GLU A 28 1.60 10.79 -7.46
CA GLU A 28 1.64 12.18 -7.93
C GLU A 28 2.96 12.56 -8.61
N LYS A 29 4.01 11.72 -8.48
CA LYS A 29 5.36 12.03 -8.98
C LYS A 29 5.65 11.47 -10.35
N LEU A 30 4.91 10.45 -10.80
CA LEU A 30 5.21 9.74 -12.03
C LEU A 30 3.92 9.46 -12.80
N PRO A 31 3.93 9.63 -14.14
CA PRO A 31 2.81 9.15 -14.96
C PRO A 31 2.69 7.62 -14.87
N PRO A 32 1.50 7.04 -15.10
CA PRO A 32 1.25 5.60 -14.92
C PRO A 32 2.23 4.67 -15.64
N SER A 33 2.64 5.03 -16.86
CA SER A 33 3.59 4.22 -17.64
C SER A 33 4.98 4.14 -17.00
N GLN A 34 5.48 5.26 -16.47
CA GLN A 34 6.78 5.34 -15.78
C GLN A 34 6.71 4.71 -14.38
N ALA A 35 5.60 4.88 -13.67
CA ALA A 35 5.36 4.21 -12.39
C ALA A 35 5.42 2.68 -12.55
N ALA A 36 4.75 2.16 -13.59
CA ALA A 36 4.77 0.74 -13.88
C ALA A 36 6.14 0.22 -14.37
N GLU A 37 6.88 1.02 -15.14
CA GLU A 37 8.26 0.66 -15.49
C GLU A 37 9.17 0.62 -14.26
N THR A 38 9.03 1.59 -13.35
CA THR A 38 9.75 1.64 -12.07
C THR A 38 9.44 0.40 -11.24
N ALA A 39 8.17 0.00 -11.14
CA ALA A 39 7.75 -1.21 -10.44
C ALA A 39 8.38 -2.49 -11.06
N VAL A 40 8.43 -2.60 -12.38
CA VAL A 40 9.09 -3.73 -13.08
C VAL A 40 10.58 -3.77 -12.78
N ARG A 41 11.25 -2.62 -12.79
CA ARG A 41 12.68 -2.53 -12.45
C ARG A 41 12.92 -2.92 -10.98
N ALA A 42 12.07 -2.45 -10.08
CA ALA A 42 12.13 -2.78 -8.66
C ALA A 42 11.91 -4.29 -8.38
N GLU A 43 10.95 -4.92 -9.05
CA GLU A 43 10.72 -6.36 -8.98
C GLU A 43 11.94 -7.15 -9.46
N LYS A 44 12.50 -6.78 -10.63
CA LYS A 44 13.72 -7.41 -11.16
C LYS A 44 14.93 -7.26 -10.25
N ALA A 45 15.00 -6.15 -9.50
CA ALA A 45 16.05 -5.90 -8.52
C ALA A 45 15.85 -6.63 -7.18
N GLY A 46 14.74 -7.38 -7.02
CA GLY A 46 14.48 -8.20 -5.83
C GLY A 46 13.51 -7.60 -4.81
N SER A 47 12.78 -6.54 -5.16
CA SER A 47 11.74 -6.01 -4.27
C SER A 47 10.67 -7.05 -3.98
N SER A 48 10.21 -7.08 -2.73
CA SER A 48 9.23 -8.02 -2.22
C SER A 48 7.78 -7.56 -2.43
N ALA A 49 7.55 -6.26 -2.46
CA ALA A 49 6.27 -5.65 -2.78
C ALA A 49 6.49 -4.22 -3.27
N ILE A 50 5.49 -3.70 -3.97
CA ILE A 50 5.38 -2.28 -4.31
C ILE A 50 4.42 -1.65 -3.33
N LEU A 51 4.84 -0.55 -2.69
CA LEU A 51 3.96 0.32 -1.93
C LEU A 51 3.47 1.44 -2.84
N LEU A 52 2.18 1.73 -2.79
CA LEU A 52 1.59 2.86 -3.50
C LEU A 52 0.98 3.83 -2.51
N GLY A 53 1.55 5.03 -2.43
CA GLY A 53 1.21 6.00 -1.41
C GLY A 53 2.12 7.22 -1.40
N GLY A 54 1.79 8.21 -0.57
CA GLY A 54 2.48 9.50 -0.51
C GLY A 54 1.84 10.43 0.51
N SER A 55 2.34 11.66 0.58
CA SER A 55 1.94 12.67 1.58
C SER A 55 0.46 13.05 1.48
N THR A 56 0.00 13.26 0.25
CA THR A 56 -1.37 13.63 -0.08
C THR A 56 -1.69 12.94 -1.39
N ILE A 57 -2.83 12.27 -1.49
CA ILE A 57 -3.34 11.82 -2.79
C ILE A 57 -4.44 12.81 -3.15
N ALA A 58 -4.13 13.76 -4.03
CA ALA A 58 -5.07 14.77 -4.49
C ALA A 58 -6.08 14.22 -5.49
N SER A 59 -5.74 13.14 -6.21
CA SER A 59 -6.54 12.57 -7.29
C SER A 59 -6.74 11.06 -7.17
N GLN A 60 -7.98 10.64 -6.90
CA GLN A 60 -8.40 9.24 -6.94
C GLN A 60 -8.17 8.62 -8.33
N THR A 61 -8.42 9.39 -9.38
CA THR A 61 -8.27 8.93 -10.77
C THR A 61 -6.82 8.59 -11.09
N GLU A 62 -5.87 9.41 -10.62
CA GLU A 62 -4.43 9.16 -10.81
C GLU A 62 -3.99 7.93 -10.02
N LEU A 63 -4.44 7.79 -8.76
CA LEU A 63 -4.16 6.61 -7.96
C LEU A 63 -4.62 5.32 -8.66
N GLU A 64 -5.87 5.28 -9.14
CA GLU A 64 -6.43 4.11 -9.83
C GLU A 64 -5.66 3.80 -11.12
N ALA A 65 -5.33 4.82 -11.93
CA ALA A 65 -4.58 4.64 -13.17
C ALA A 65 -3.16 4.10 -12.92
N VAL A 66 -2.46 4.63 -11.90
CA VAL A 66 -1.13 4.16 -11.51
C VAL A 66 -1.21 2.73 -10.95
N ALA A 67 -2.18 2.45 -10.08
CA ALA A 67 -2.38 1.12 -9.50
C ALA A 67 -2.66 0.07 -10.58
N GLU A 68 -3.55 0.37 -11.53
CA GLU A 68 -3.87 -0.49 -12.66
C GLU A 68 -2.64 -0.75 -13.54
N ALA A 69 -1.90 0.30 -13.90
CA ALA A 69 -0.70 0.19 -14.73
C ALA A 69 0.39 -0.69 -14.08
N ILE A 70 0.62 -0.53 -12.77
CA ILE A 70 1.57 -1.36 -12.02
C ILE A 70 1.08 -2.81 -11.98
N LYS A 71 -0.19 -3.01 -11.61
CA LYS A 71 -0.76 -4.35 -11.39
C LYS A 71 -0.70 -5.23 -12.63
N GLY A 72 -0.84 -4.65 -13.81
CA GLY A 72 -0.71 -5.37 -15.08
C GLY A 72 0.71 -5.79 -15.46
N ARG A 73 1.75 -5.33 -14.75
CA ARG A 73 3.16 -5.49 -15.16
C ARG A 73 4.06 -6.18 -14.15
N VAL A 74 3.65 -6.32 -12.89
CA VAL A 74 4.43 -7.01 -11.84
C VAL A 74 3.68 -8.21 -11.25
N LYS A 75 4.42 -9.17 -10.70
CA LYS A 75 3.86 -10.36 -10.03
C LYS A 75 3.88 -10.22 -8.50
N ILE A 76 4.79 -9.43 -7.95
CA ILE A 76 4.83 -9.10 -6.52
C ILE A 76 3.61 -8.27 -6.09
N PRO A 77 3.22 -8.34 -4.79
CA PRO A 77 2.04 -7.62 -4.31
C PRO A 77 2.15 -6.10 -4.47
N LEU A 78 1.02 -5.48 -4.82
CA LEU A 78 0.81 -4.04 -4.74
C LEU A 78 0.04 -3.73 -3.44
N ILE A 79 0.66 -2.99 -2.53
CA ILE A 79 0.11 -2.69 -1.20
C ILE A 79 -0.10 -1.18 -1.08
N LEU A 80 -1.30 -0.75 -0.69
CA LEU A 80 -1.58 0.65 -0.45
C LEU A 80 -0.90 1.11 0.84
N PHE A 81 -0.25 2.27 0.78
CA PHE A 81 0.34 2.99 1.89
C PHE A 81 -0.34 4.37 2.03
N PRO A 82 -1.60 4.42 2.49
CA PRO A 82 -2.42 5.60 2.41
C PRO A 82 -2.00 6.67 3.43
N GLY A 83 -1.86 7.92 2.97
CA GLY A 83 -1.75 9.08 3.88
C GLY A 83 -3.10 9.54 4.44
N ASN A 84 -4.21 9.21 3.77
CA ASN A 84 -5.58 9.54 4.18
C ASN A 84 -6.63 8.62 3.52
N VAL A 85 -7.92 8.82 3.81
CA VAL A 85 -9.07 8.04 3.29
C VAL A 85 -9.20 8.03 1.77
N THR A 86 -8.56 8.97 1.06
CA THR A 86 -8.54 9.05 -0.42
C THR A 86 -7.54 8.10 -1.06
N GLY A 87 -6.71 7.41 -0.27
CA GLY A 87 -5.66 6.53 -0.77
C GLY A 87 -6.08 5.08 -1.05
N LEU A 88 -7.32 4.86 -1.51
CA LEU A 88 -7.88 3.52 -1.70
C LEU A 88 -8.08 3.20 -3.17
N SER A 89 -7.59 2.05 -3.65
CA SER A 89 -7.81 1.59 -5.03
C SER A 89 -8.22 0.12 -5.04
N LYS A 90 -9.13 -0.25 -5.96
CA LYS A 90 -9.54 -1.65 -6.16
C LYS A 90 -8.47 -2.51 -6.84
N HIS A 91 -7.45 -1.89 -7.42
CA HIS A 91 -6.40 -2.58 -8.19
C HIS A 91 -5.25 -3.09 -7.30
N ALA A 92 -5.21 -2.68 -6.03
CA ALA A 92 -4.23 -3.19 -5.07
C ALA A 92 -4.62 -4.56 -4.50
N ASP A 93 -3.62 -5.32 -4.05
CA ASP A 93 -3.83 -6.61 -3.39
C ASP A 93 -4.17 -6.45 -1.90
N ALA A 94 -3.57 -5.47 -1.26
CA ALA A 94 -3.67 -5.23 0.16
C ALA A 94 -3.57 -3.74 0.50
N ILE A 95 -3.88 -3.41 1.75
CA ILE A 95 -3.67 -2.11 2.36
C ILE A 95 -2.95 -2.30 3.69
N PHE A 96 -1.93 -1.48 3.96
CA PHE A 96 -1.48 -1.28 5.32
C PHE A 96 -2.52 -0.44 6.06
N PHE A 97 -3.35 -1.12 6.84
CA PHE A 97 -4.44 -0.51 7.58
C PHE A 97 -3.89 0.06 8.89
N MET A 98 -3.34 1.26 8.77
CA MET A 98 -2.43 1.84 9.74
C MET A 98 -3.10 2.72 10.79
N SER A 99 -2.58 2.69 12.03
CA SER A 99 -2.90 3.63 13.10
C SER A 99 -1.65 4.45 13.44
N LEU A 100 -1.72 5.79 13.37
CA LEU A 100 -0.61 6.67 13.74
C LEU A 100 -0.57 6.81 15.27
N LEU A 101 0.22 5.95 15.91
CA LEU A 101 0.17 5.71 17.36
C LEU A 101 0.63 6.89 18.20
N ASN A 102 1.51 7.74 17.66
CA ASN A 102 2.01 8.93 18.34
C ASN A 102 1.37 10.24 17.83
N SER A 103 0.19 10.17 17.20
CA SER A 103 -0.58 11.38 16.87
C SER A 103 -1.30 11.95 18.08
N ALA A 104 -1.25 13.28 18.26
CA ALA A 104 -2.13 13.98 19.19
C ALA A 104 -3.57 14.16 18.65
N ASN A 105 -3.80 13.88 17.36
CA ASN A 105 -5.10 14.03 16.72
C ASN A 105 -5.80 12.66 16.58
N PRO A 106 -6.94 12.42 17.27
CA PRO A 106 -7.69 11.16 17.20
C PRO A 106 -8.10 10.75 15.79
N TYR A 107 -8.20 11.72 14.86
CA TYR A 107 -8.45 11.45 13.46
C TYR A 107 -7.44 10.47 12.86
N PHE A 108 -6.14 10.65 13.12
CA PHE A 108 -5.10 9.77 12.59
C PHE A 108 -4.88 8.50 13.42
N LEU A 109 -5.37 8.48 14.67
CA LEU A 109 -5.29 7.30 15.53
C LEU A 109 -6.37 6.26 15.15
N ILE A 110 -7.63 6.69 14.99
CA ILE A 110 -8.76 5.79 14.72
C ILE A 110 -9.84 6.37 13.79
N GLY A 111 -9.96 7.69 13.67
CA GLY A 111 -11.05 8.34 12.92
C GLY A 111 -11.03 8.02 11.42
N ALA A 112 -9.90 8.25 10.74
CA ALA A 112 -9.74 7.99 9.32
C ALA A 112 -9.94 6.49 8.99
N GLN A 113 -9.46 5.61 9.86
CA GLN A 113 -9.58 4.16 9.77
C GLN A 113 -11.04 3.73 9.86
N ALA A 114 -11.78 4.26 10.85
CA ALA A 114 -13.21 3.97 10.99
C ALA A 114 -14.02 4.42 9.76
N ILE A 115 -13.70 5.59 9.19
CA ILE A 115 -14.31 6.10 7.95
C ILE A 115 -13.96 5.21 6.75
N ALA A 116 -12.71 4.77 6.63
CA ALA A 116 -12.22 3.96 5.51
C ALA A 116 -12.67 2.50 5.55
N ALA A 117 -12.93 1.94 6.74
CA ALA A 117 -13.18 0.50 6.92
C ALA A 117 -14.32 -0.07 6.04
N PRO A 118 -15.49 0.56 5.89
CA PRO A 118 -16.54 0.06 5.00
C PRO A 118 -16.09 0.00 3.54
N LEU A 119 -15.31 1.00 3.10
CA LEU A 119 -14.79 1.06 1.75
C LEU A 119 -13.74 -0.01 1.50
N VAL A 120 -12.78 -0.19 2.42
CA VAL A 120 -11.78 -1.28 2.37
C VAL A 120 -12.45 -2.64 2.22
N LYS A 121 -13.49 -2.90 3.03
CA LYS A 121 -14.27 -4.14 2.94
C LYS A 121 -14.99 -4.28 1.59
N ARG A 122 -15.60 -3.21 1.09
CA ARG A 122 -16.29 -3.20 -0.22
C ARG A 122 -15.34 -3.46 -1.38
N LEU A 123 -14.12 -2.92 -1.31
CA LEU A 123 -13.06 -3.13 -2.31
C LEU A 123 -12.39 -4.50 -2.19
N LYS A 124 -12.69 -5.29 -1.14
CA LYS A 124 -12.09 -6.60 -0.86
C LYS A 124 -10.55 -6.54 -0.78
N LEU A 125 -10.04 -5.42 -0.27
CA LEU A 125 -8.62 -5.28 0.02
C LEU A 125 -8.26 -6.11 1.26
N GLU A 126 -7.17 -6.86 1.18
CA GLU A 126 -6.59 -7.50 2.35
C GLU A 126 -6.05 -6.41 3.29
N ALA A 127 -6.67 -6.28 4.47
CA ALA A 127 -6.26 -5.29 5.47
C ALA A 127 -5.18 -5.87 6.39
N ILE A 128 -3.94 -5.45 6.17
CA ILE A 128 -2.80 -5.82 7.03
C ILE A 128 -2.73 -4.80 8.17
N PRO A 129 -2.94 -5.21 9.43
CA PRO A 129 -2.96 -4.29 10.57
C PRO A 129 -1.56 -3.76 10.84
N LEU A 130 -1.40 -2.44 10.93
CA LEU A 130 -0.08 -1.81 11.11
C LEU A 130 -0.11 -0.69 12.17
N GLY A 131 0.78 -0.75 13.14
CA GLY A 131 1.09 0.39 14.02
C GLY A 131 2.12 1.28 13.35
N TYR A 132 1.80 2.55 13.12
CA TYR A 132 2.70 3.52 12.49
C TYR A 132 3.19 4.54 13.53
N VAL A 133 4.50 4.73 13.60
CA VAL A 133 5.15 5.64 14.55
C VAL A 133 6.11 6.53 13.77
N ILE A 134 5.94 7.85 13.88
CA ILE A 134 6.87 8.82 13.30
C ILE A 134 8.01 9.06 14.29
N ILE A 135 9.24 8.92 13.84
CA ILE A 135 10.46 9.17 14.61
C ILE A 135 11.20 10.34 13.95
N GLY A 136 11.75 11.26 14.75
CA GLY A 136 12.51 12.42 14.32
C GLY A 136 13.42 12.93 15.42
#